data_AF-A0A1Q7B5K5-F1
#
_entry.id   AF-A0A1Q7B5K5-F1
#
_cell.length_a   1.000
_cell.length_b   1.000
_cell.length_c   1.000
_cell.angle_alpha   90.00
_cell.angle_beta   90.00
_cell.angle_gamma   90.00
#
_symmetry.space_group_name_H-M   'P 1'
#
loop_
_entity.id
_entity.type
_entity.pdbx_description
1 polymer ?
#
loop_
_entity_poly.entity_id
_entity_poly.type
_entity_poly.pdbx_seq_one_letter_code
_entity_poly.pdbx_strand_id
1 'polypeptide(L)' 'MTPKERGLLTGMGNCYAACRASLEETLEMVGGSRGVSSEEVRAMLIEIREKHGKDDEYRRLRSMFPDSFPV' A
#
# COMPACT_ATOMS: atom_id res chain seq x y z
N MET A 1 6.35 12.56 -1.81
CA MET A 1 6.22 11.36 -0.97
C MET A 1 7.45 11.14 -0.11
N THR A 2 7.27 10.81 1.17
CA THR A 2 8.37 10.49 2.11
C THR A 2 8.93 9.08 1.88
N PRO A 3 10.13 8.76 2.38
CA PRO A 3 10.69 7.40 2.28
C PRO A 3 9.80 6.33 2.91
N LYS A 4 9.10 6.64 4.01
CA LYS A 4 8.18 5.71 4.68
C LYS A 4 6.97 5.38 3.81
N GLU A 5 6.33 6.41 3.24
CA GLU A 5 5.16 6.25 2.37
C GLU A 5 5.52 5.49 1.08
N ARG A 6 6.68 5.80 0.49
CA ARG A 6 7.22 5.06 -0.66
C ARG A 6 7.45 3.59 -0.32
N GLY A 7 8.05 3.32 0.83
CA GLY A 7 8.30 1.97 1.32
C GLY A 7 7.03 1.18 1.60
N LEU A 8 5.95 1.85 2.02
CA LEU A 8 4.65 1.23 2.21
C LEU A 8 4.03 0.80 0.88
N LEU A 9 3.91 1.70 -0.10
CA LEU A 9 3.35 1.38 -1.42
C LEU A 9 4.16 0.31 -2.15
N THR A 10 5.48 0.39 -2.08
CA THR A 10 6.38 -0.64 -2.65
C THR A 10 6.15 -1.99 -1.95
N GLY A 11 5.99 -1.98 -0.62
CA GLY A 11 5.68 -3.17 0.16
C GLY A 11 4.35 -3.82 -0.24
N MET A 12 3.30 -3.02 -0.44
CA MET A 12 1.99 -3.50 -0.93
C MET A 12 2.13 -4.19 -2.29
N GLY A 13 2.79 -3.52 -3.25
CA GLY A 13 3.03 -4.07 -4.58
C GLY A 13 3.81 -5.38 -4.55
N ASN A 14 4.89 -5.43 -3.79
CA ASN A 14 5.72 -6.64 -3.67
C ASN A 14 4.98 -7.79 -2.99
N CYS A 15 4.23 -7.52 -1.92
CA CYS A 15 3.46 -8.53 -1.20
C CYS A 15 2.37 -9.12 -2.10
N TYR A 16 1.62 -8.25 -2.79
CA TYR A 16 0.62 -8.70 -3.76
C TYR A 16 1.24 -9.48 -4.92
N ALA A 17 2.36 -9.02 -5.49
CA ALA A 17 3.02 -9.71 -6.60
C ALA A 17 3.48 -11.13 -6.22
N ALA A 18 3.90 -11.33 -4.96
CA ALA A 18 4.36 -12.62 -4.46
C ALA A 18 3.20 -13.59 -4.17
N CYS A 19 2.17 -13.13 -3.47
CA CYS A 19 1.12 -14.01 -2.95
C CYS A 19 -0.15 -14.02 -3.80
N ARG A 20 -0.37 -13.00 -4.64
CA ARG A 20 -1.66 -12.71 -5.32
C ARG A 20 -2.86 -12.72 -4.39
N ALA A 21 -2.61 -12.40 -3.11
CA ALA A 21 -3.57 -12.46 -2.04
C ALA A 21 -4.66 -11.38 -2.18
N SER A 22 -5.74 -11.55 -1.42
CA SER A 22 -6.77 -10.53 -1.26
C SER A 22 -6.20 -9.23 -0.65
N LEU A 23 -7.00 -8.15 -0.68
CA LEU A 23 -6.64 -6.90 -0.03
C LEU A 23 -6.42 -7.11 1.46
N GLU A 24 -7.36 -7.77 2.12
CA GLU A 24 -7.36 -8.01 3.56
C GLU A 24 -6.11 -8.78 3.98
N GLU A 25 -5.80 -9.89 3.31
CA GLU A 25 -4.58 -10.66 3.56
C GLU A 25 -3.31 -9.84 3.28
N THR A 26 -3.31 -9.01 2.22
CA THR A 26 -2.17 -8.14 1.92
C THR A 26 -1.94 -7.11 3.03
N LEU A 27 -3.01 -6.48 3.52
CA LEU A 27 -2.95 -5.52 4.62
C LEU A 27 -2.50 -6.19 5.92
N GLU A 28 -2.95 -7.40 6.21
CA GLU A 28 -2.52 -8.18 7.37
C GLU A 28 -1.04 -8.54 7.30
N MET A 29 -0.56 -9.04 6.16
CA MET A 29 0.86 -9.37 5.97
C MET A 29 1.75 -8.11 6.08
N VAL A 30 1.35 -7.03 5.41
CA VAL A 30 2.09 -5.75 5.43
C VAL A 30 2.06 -5.15 6.84
N GLY A 31 0.92 -5.20 7.53
CA GLY A 31 0.78 -4.74 8.91
C GLY A 31 1.64 -5.54 9.89
N GLY A 32 1.55 -6.87 9.83
CA GLY A 32 2.36 -7.77 10.64
C GLY A 32 3.86 -7.53 10.48
N SER A 33 4.34 -7.32 9.25
CA SER A 33 5.75 -6.99 8.98
C SER A 33 6.21 -5.62 9.54
N ARG A 34 5.25 -4.73 9.84
CA ARG A 34 5.49 -3.36 10.31
C ARG A 34 5.10 -3.15 11.77
N GLY A 35 4.55 -4.17 12.44
CA GLY A 35 4.08 -4.08 13.82
C GLY A 35 2.84 -3.20 13.99
N VAL A 36 2.00 -3.08 12.96
CA VAL A 36 0.75 -2.29 12.97
C VAL A 36 -0.42 -3.14 12.50
N SER A 37 -1.64 -2.72 12.83
CA SER A 37 -2.86 -3.39 12.37
C SER A 37 -3.13 -3.17 10.87
N SER A 38 -3.93 -4.05 10.27
CA SER A 38 -4.41 -3.90 8.88
C SER A 38 -5.21 -2.61 8.67
N GLU A 39 -5.98 -2.19 9.68
CA GLU A 39 -6.72 -0.92 9.68
C GLU A 39 -5.78 0.30 9.66
N GLU A 40 -4.70 0.28 10.44
CA GLU A 40 -3.69 1.34 10.39
C GLU A 40 -3.00 1.39 9.02
N VAL A 41 -2.70 0.25 8.42
CA VAL A 41 -2.15 0.19 7.06
C VAL A 41 -3.13 0.81 6.06
N ARG A 42 -4.41 0.46 6.14
CA ARG A 42 -5.45 1.02 5.28
C ARG A 42 -5.54 2.54 5.44
N ALA A 43 -5.56 3.05 6.67
CA ALA A 43 -5.60 4.48 6.95
C ALA A 43 -4.38 5.22 6.38
N MET A 44 -3.17 4.67 6.56
CA MET A 44 -1.95 5.24 5.98
C MET A 44 -2.00 5.27 4.45
N LEU A 45 -2.54 4.23 3.80
CA LEU A 45 -2.65 4.19 2.35
C LEU A 45 -3.61 5.25 1.80
N ILE A 46 -4.76 5.44 2.46
CA ILE A 46 -5.72 6.51 2.13
C ILE A 46 -5.07 7.89 2.29
N GLU A 47 -4.38 8.12 3.40
CA GLU A 47 -3.68 9.38 3.65
C GLU A 47 -2.62 9.66 2.56
N ILE A 48 -1.88 8.63 2.14
CA ILE A 48 -0.88 8.76 1.06
C ILE A 48 -1.57 9.14 -0.26
N ARG A 49 -2.70 8.53 -0.61
CA ARG A 49 -3.45 8.87 -1.83
C ARG A 49 -4.03 10.28 -1.77
N GLU A 50 -4.55 10.71 -0.63
CA GLU A 50 -5.05 12.08 -0.46
C GLU A 50 -3.92 13.11 -0.66
N LYS A 51 -2.73 12.85 -0.12
CA LYS A 51 -1.56 13.73 -0.26
C LYS A 51 -0.93 13.71 -1.65
N HIS A 52 -0.82 12.52 -2.25
CA HIS A 52 0.06 12.27 -3.41
C HIS A 52 -0.66 11.70 -4.64
N GLY A 53 -1.99 11.56 -4.63
CA GLY A 53 -2.74 10.86 -5.69
C GLY A 53 -2.58 11.42 -7.11
N LYS A 54 -2.12 12.67 -7.23
CA LYS A 54 -1.82 13.33 -8.51
C LYS A 54 -0.36 13.24 -8.93
N ASP A 55 0.53 12.79 -8.04
CA ASP A 55 1.96 12.68 -8.26
C ASP A 55 2.26 11.46 -9.15
N ASP A 56 3.13 11.63 -10.14
CA ASP A 56 3.50 10.54 -11.05
C ASP A 56 4.21 9.39 -10.32
N GLU A 57 4.99 9.72 -9.29
CA GLU A 57 5.63 8.72 -8.44
C GLU A 57 4.60 7.83 -7.73
N TYR A 58 3.54 8.43 -7.18
CA TYR A 58 2.44 7.68 -6.58
C TYR A 58 1.76 6.77 -7.58
N ARG A 59 1.40 7.31 -8.76
CA ARG A 59 0.71 6.54 -9.82
C ARG A 59 1.52 5.33 -10.26
N ARG A 60 2.85 5.50 -10.40
CA ARG A 60 3.77 4.41 -10.75
C ARG A 60 3.84 3.32 -9.69
N LEU A 61 3.84 3.68 -8.41
CA LEU A 61 3.86 2.70 -7.32
C LEU A 61 2.48 2.04 -7.13
N ARG A 62 1.42 2.81 -7.31
CA ARG A 62 0.03 2.36 -7.23
C ARG A 62 -0.32 1.31 -8.29
N SER A 63 0.28 1.38 -9.48
CA SER A 63 0.05 0.41 -10.54
C SER A 63 0.67 -0.97 -10.27
N MET A 64 1.43 -1.14 -9.17
CA MET A 64 2.03 -2.42 -8.80
C MET A 64 1.05 -3.39 -8.13
N PHE A 65 -0.14 -2.94 -7.76
CA PHE A 65 -1.18 -3.76 -7.12
C PHE A 65 -2.57 -3.37 -7.65
N PRO A 66 -3.62 -4.19 -7.40
CA PRO A 66 -4.89 -4.07 -8.11
C PRO A 66 -5.63 -2.75 -7.89
N ASP A 67 -6.34 -2.29 -8.92
CA ASP A 67 -7.22 -1.12 -8.84
C ASP A 67 -8.37 -1.28 -7.83
N SER A 68 -8.73 -2.53 -7.51
CA SER A 68 -9.70 -2.83 -6.46
C SER A 68 -9.21 -2.55 -5.05
N PHE A 69 -7.90 -2.36 -4.82
CA PHE A 69 -7.38 -2.01 -3.51
C PHE A 69 -7.67 -0.52 -3.27
N PRO A 70 -8.55 -0.18 -2.31
CA PRO A 70 -8.98 1.19 -2.04
C PRO A 70 -7.88 1.87 -1.24
N VAL A 71 -6.84 2.29 -1.96
CA VAL A 71 -5.79 3.15 -1.46
C VAL A 71 -5.98 4.55 -1.97
#